data_AF-A0A961C3J1-F1
#
_entry.id   AF-A0A961C3J1-F1
#
_cell.length_a   1.000
_cell.length_b   1.000
_cell.length_c   1.000
_cell.angle_alpha   90.00
_cell.angle_beta   90.00
_cell.angle_gamma   90.00
#
_symmetry.space_group_name_H-M   'P 1'
#
loop_
_entity.id
_entity.type
_entity.pdbx_description
1 polymer ?
#
loop_
_entity_poly.entity_id
_entity_poly.type
_entity_poly.pdbx_seq_one_letter_code
_entity_poly.pdbx_strand_id
1 'polypeptide(L)'
;MVVAVQPPFPHPSGVRPPAIPPELVPRHVAIVMDGNGRWANQRGLPRTEGHRAGEAALMDVLAGCIEIGVEHISAYAFSTEN
;
A
#
# COMPACT_ATOMS: atom_id res chain seq x y z
N MET A 1 -4.67 19.72 22.46
CA MET A 1 -4.54 18.26 22.63
C MET A 1 -3.91 17.73 21.35
N VAL A 2 -2.63 17.38 21.37
CA VAL A 2 -1.95 16.85 20.17
C VAL A 2 -2.24 15.34 20.16
N VAL A 3 -3.00 14.87 19.17
CA VAL A 3 -3.19 13.42 18.99
C VAL A 3 -1.84 12.85 18.60
N ALA A 4 -1.29 11.97 19.44
CA ALA A 4 -0.08 11.25 19.10
C ALA A 4 -0.39 10.37 17.88
N VAL A 5 0.38 10.53 16.81
CA VAL A 5 0.28 9.66 15.64
C VAL A 5 0.73 8.27 16.07
N GLN A 6 -0.13 7.27 15.88
CA GLN A 6 0.23 5.90 16.15
C GLN A 6 1.26 5.42 15.10
N PRO A 7 2.28 4.66 15.50
CA PRO A 7 3.19 4.05 14.54
C PRO A 7 2.43 3.05 13.65
N PRO A 8 2.92 2.80 12.43
CA PRO A 8 2.34 1.80 11.54
C PRO A 8 2.43 0.40 12.18
N PHE A 9 1.52 -0.49 11.76
CA PHE A 9 1.59 -1.89 12.17
C PHE A 9 2.81 -2.57 11.52
N PRO A 10 3.54 -3.45 12.24
CA PRO A 10 4.68 -4.13 11.66
C PRO A 10 4.23 -5.18 10.64
N HIS A 11 5.00 -5.35 9.57
CA HIS A 11 4.73 -6.40 8.59
C HIS A 11 4.77 -7.81 9.24
N PRO A 12 3.83 -8.73 8.94
CA PRO A 12 3.71 -10.03 9.63
C PRO A 12 4.95 -10.92 9.57
N SER A 13 5.78 -10.80 8.52
CA SER A 13 7.04 -11.55 8.41
C SER A 13 8.18 -10.99 9.26
N GLY A 14 7.99 -9.85 9.93
CA GLY A 14 9.03 -9.19 10.72
C GLY A 14 10.08 -8.45 9.89
N VAL A 15 9.91 -8.33 8.57
CA VAL A 15 10.80 -7.50 7.74
C VAL A 15 10.77 -6.04 8.21
N ARG A 16 11.87 -5.34 7.91
CA ARG A 16 12.08 -3.94 8.24
C ARG A 16 12.48 -3.19 6.96
N PRO A 17 12.23 -1.87 6.88
CA PRO A 17 12.61 -1.10 5.73
C PRO A 17 14.13 -1.18 5.49
N PRO A 18 14.57 -1.18 4.22
CA PRO A 18 15.99 -1.11 3.91
C PRO A 18 16.59 0.22 4.38
N ALA A 19 17.88 0.21 4.69
CA ALA A 19 18.61 1.43 4.99
C ALA A 19 18.86 2.22 3.69
N ILE A 20 18.02 3.20 3.41
CA ILE A 20 18.16 4.15 2.30
C ILE A 20 18.55 5.51 2.89
N PRO A 21 19.60 6.19 2.39
CA PRO A 21 19.88 7.56 2.78
C PRO A 21 18.63 8.44 2.62
N PRO A 22 18.24 9.26 3.61
CA PRO A 22 16.98 10.02 3.57
C PRO A 22 16.80 10.88 2.31
N GLU A 23 17.89 11.43 1.79
CA GLU A 23 17.92 12.22 0.56
C GLU A 23 17.59 11.43 -0.72
N LEU A 24 17.65 10.10 -0.67
CA LEU A 24 17.30 9.19 -1.76
C LEU A 24 15.89 8.61 -1.62
N VAL A 25 15.21 8.81 -0.48
CA VAL A 25 13.82 8.39 -0.32
C VAL A 25 12.93 9.32 -1.16
N PRO A 26 12.08 8.79 -2.06
CA PRO A 26 11.19 9.62 -2.84
C PRO A 26 10.18 10.32 -1.93
N ARG A 27 10.07 11.65 -2.09
CA ARG A 27 9.06 12.43 -1.36
C ARG A 27 7.63 12.06 -1.74
N HIS A 28 7.41 11.59 -2.97
CA HIS A 28 6.09 11.18 -3.46
C HIS A 28 6.16 9.90 -4.27
N VAL A 29 5.32 8.93 -3.92
CA VAL A 29 5.11 7.68 -4.67
C VAL A 29 3.69 7.62 -5.21
N ALA A 30 3.53 7.29 -6.50
CA ALA A 30 2.24 7.03 -7.12
C ALA A 30 2.09 5.55 -7.45
N ILE A 31 0.93 4.96 -7.10
CA ILE A 31 0.68 3.52 -7.19
C ILE A 31 -0.56 3.29 -8.05
N VAL A 32 -0.43 2.43 -9.06
CA VAL A 32 -1.57 1.88 -9.83
C VAL A 32 -1.85 0.46 -9.34
N MET A 33 -3.02 0.26 -8.74
CA MET A 33 -3.41 -1.02 -8.14
C MET A 33 -4.17 -1.90 -9.14
N ASP A 34 -3.50 -2.31 -10.21
CA ASP A 34 -4.10 -3.18 -11.22
C ASP A 34 -4.02 -4.67 -10.82
N GLY A 35 -4.88 -5.49 -11.41
CA GLY A 35 -4.79 -6.95 -11.36
C GLY A 35 -5.74 -7.61 -10.37
N ASN A 36 -6.45 -6.86 -9.53
CA ASN A 36 -7.41 -7.40 -8.54
C ASN A 36 -8.41 -8.40 -9.15
N GLY A 37 -9.00 -8.05 -10.31
CA GLY A 37 -9.91 -8.96 -11.01
C GLY A 37 -9.23 -10.19 -11.59
N ARG A 38 -8.02 -10.06 -12.16
CA ARG A 38 -7.24 -11.20 -12.68
C ARG A 38 -6.83 -12.14 -11.54
N TRP A 39 -6.42 -11.59 -10.41
CA TRP A 39 -6.05 -12.32 -9.20
C TRP A 39 -7.22 -13.14 -8.65
N ALA A 40 -8.43 -12.56 -8.62
CA ALA A 40 -9.64 -13.26 -8.17
C ALA A 40 -10.03 -14.38 -9.14
N ASN A 41 -10.03 -14.10 -10.45
CA ASN A 41 -10.37 -15.07 -11.49
C ASN A 41 -9.44 -16.29 -11.48
N GLN A 42 -8.13 -16.09 -11.31
CA GLN A 42 -7.15 -17.19 -11.19
C GLN A 42 -7.41 -18.12 -10.01
N ARG A 43 -8.17 -17.66 -9.01
CA ARG A 43 -8.52 -18.42 -7.80
C ARG A 43 -9.98 -18.89 -7.80
N GLY A 44 -10.72 -18.70 -8.89
CA GLY A 44 -12.15 -19.00 -8.95
C GLY A 44 -13.01 -18.18 -7.99
N LEU A 45 -12.53 -16.99 -7.60
CA LEU A 45 -13.21 -16.11 -6.64
C LEU A 45 -14.00 -15.00 -7.36
N PRO A 46 -15.06 -14.45 -6.73
CA PRO A 46 -15.71 -13.24 -7.20
C PRO A 46 -14.74 -12.06 -7.25
N ARG A 47 -14.95 -11.14 -8.21
CA ARG A 47 -14.10 -9.94 -8.39
C ARG A 47 -14.02 -9.07 -7.13
N THR A 48 -15.06 -9.03 -6.31
CA THR A 48 -15.10 -8.33 -5.02
C THR A 48 -14.02 -8.81 -4.04
N GLU A 49 -13.67 -10.09 -4.06
CA GLU A 49 -12.59 -10.63 -3.23
C GLU A 49 -11.22 -10.10 -3.68
N GLY A 50 -11.04 -9.87 -4.97
CA GLY A 50 -9.86 -9.19 -5.50
C GLY A 50 -9.74 -7.76 -4.99
N HIS A 51 -10.85 -7.02 -4.93
CA HIS A 51 -10.85 -5.66 -4.37
C HIS A 51 -10.52 -5.65 -2.87
N ARG A 52 -11.10 -6.58 -2.09
CA ARG A 52 -10.77 -6.74 -0.66
C ARG A 52 -9.30 -7.07 -0.42
N ALA A 53 -8.72 -7.95 -1.24
CA ALA A 53 -7.29 -8.25 -1.19
C ALA A 53 -6.44 -7.02 -1.56
N GLY A 54 -6.88 -6.24 -2.55
CA GLY A 54 -6.23 -4.99 -2.94
C GLY A 54 -6.21 -3.93 -1.83
N GLU A 55 -7.30 -3.82 -1.05
CA GLU A 55 -7.36 -2.93 0.13
C GLU A 55 -6.30 -3.32 1.17
N ALA A 56 -6.22 -4.60 1.54
CA ALA A 56 -5.22 -5.09 2.48
C ALA A 56 -3.79 -4.83 2.00
N ALA A 57 -3.53 -5.04 0.70
CA ALA A 57 -2.23 -4.75 0.09
C ALA A 57 -1.88 -3.26 0.11
N LEU A 58 -2.86 -2.38 -0.16
CA LEU A 58 -2.64 -0.93 -0.07
C LEU A 58 -2.27 -0.51 1.36
N MET A 59 -2.99 -1.02 2.37
CA MET A 59 -2.71 -0.68 3.76
C MET A 59 -1.30 -1.09 4.18
N ASP A 60 -0.82 -2.26 3.74
CA ASP A 60 0.54 -2.73 3.99
C ASP A 60 1.60 -1.83 3.32
N VAL A 61 1.35 -1.39 2.07
CA VAL A 61 2.23 -0.43 1.40
C VAL A 61 2.26 0.91 2.12
N LEU A 62 1.12 1.42 2.60
CA LEU A 62 1.06 2.66 3.38
C LEU A 62 1.89 2.55 4.66
N ALA A 63 1.81 1.41 5.38
CA ALA A 63 2.62 1.16 6.55
C ALA A 63 4.12 1.21 6.21
N GLY A 64 4.55 0.52 5.15
CA GLY A 64 5.95 0.55 4.69
C GLY A 64 6.41 1.95 4.25
N CYS A 65 5.55 2.73 3.60
CA CYS A 65 5.84 4.12 3.24
C CYS A 65 6.06 5.01 4.47
N ILE A 66 5.28 4.82 5.53
CA ILE A 66 5.47 5.53 6.80
C ILE A 66 6.79 5.09 7.45
N GLU A 67 7.08 3.79 7.48
CA GLU A 67 8.32 3.26 8.06
C GLU A 67 9.58 3.75 7.34
N ILE A 68 9.54 3.88 6.01
CA ILE A 68 10.70 4.29 5.20
C ILE A 68 10.83 5.82 5.07
N GLY A 69 9.78 6.58 5.38
CA GLY A 69 9.78 8.05 5.35
C GLY A 69 9.29 8.70 4.05
N VAL A 70 8.41 8.05 3.29
CA VAL A 70 7.72 8.69 2.14
C VAL A 70 6.68 9.68 2.66
N GLU A 71 6.72 10.92 2.18
CA GLU A 71 5.85 12.01 2.64
C GLU A 71 4.48 12.04 1.96
N HIS A 72 4.41 11.65 0.69
CA HIS A 72 3.20 11.74 -0.13
C HIS A 72 2.95 10.44 -0.90
N ILE A 73 1.68 10.05 -0.99
CA ILE A 73 1.26 8.85 -1.69
C ILE A 73 0.01 9.18 -2.51
N SER A 74 0.01 8.80 -3.78
CA SER A 74 -1.18 8.80 -4.63
C SER A 74 -1.52 7.38 -5.02
N ALA A 75 -2.74 6.91 -4.71
CA ALA A 75 -3.20 5.59 -5.11
C ALA A 75 -4.30 5.71 -6.16
N TYR A 76 -4.14 5.01 -7.28
CA TYR A 76 -5.17 4.94 -8.31
C TYR A 76 -6.20 3.87 -7.94
N ALA A 77 -7.15 4.24 -7.08
CA ALA A 77 -8.15 3.32 -6.51
C ALA A 77 -9.37 3.09 -7.41
N PHE A 78 -9.79 4.11 -8.17
CA PHE A 78 -10.88 4.01 -9.13
C PHE A 78 -10.56 4.85 -10.36
N SER A 79 -10.73 4.26 -11.54
CA SER A 79 -10.47 4.86 -12.84
C SER A 79 -11.78 5.28 -13.50
N THR A 80 -11.74 6.31 -14.34
CA THR A 80 -12.86 6.71 -15.21
C THR A 80 -13.15 5.69 -16.31
N GLU A 81 -12.24 4.75 -16.55
CA GLU A 81 -12.32 3.68 -17.54
C GLU A 81 -12.81 2.34 -16.96
N ASN A 82 -13.18 2.30 -15.67
CA ASN A 82 -13.69 1.09 -14.98
C ASN A 82 -15.14 0.75 -15.32
#